data_AF-A0A8J5VCJ9-F1
#
_entry.id   AF-A0A8J5VCJ9-F1
#
_cell.length_a   1.000
_cell.length_b   1.000
_cell.length_c   1.000
_cell.angle_alpha   90.00
_cell.angle_beta   90.00
_cell.angle_gamma   90.00
#
_symmetry.space_group_name_H-M   'P 1'
#
loop_
_entity.id
_entity.type
_entity.pdbx_description
1 polymer ?
#
loop_
_entity_poly.entity_id
_entity_poly.type
_entity_poly.pdbx_seq_one_letter_code
_entity_poly.pdbx_strand_id
1 'polypeptide(L)'
;MMEEDLNKLEETRQNLWDKALELRDKLKEYEEASRSKNKSVNLNEIVSKQKQIPTESLDEMKNITQLREMTQTVIGINYRNVNKKWLGDNIWQYKATVEMKELQFKLEVTIDQQKQGVNEILDITCHLKETEIGYLQEISPWVLAITKIKNLSFLMSVFSDYSHQCSFRKKILKKLKNKNIVTIENGQDERGGLIACVHSSKSADKVYAKLLWRTQLTPKTETIDHIFTIEEIDDGFLDVNQQLIKNFCKKPQKKDKLEELWNNLCIAIDEYSPSKE
;
A
#
# COMPACT_ATOMS: atom_id res chain seq x y z
N MET A 1 -33.24 40.16 -34.99
CA MET A 1 -31.92 39.59 -34.63
C MET A 1 -31.93 38.93 -33.26
N MET A 2 -32.24 39.62 -32.14
CA MET A 2 -32.25 38.98 -30.80
C MET A 2 -33.33 37.91 -30.60
N GLU A 3 -34.48 38.01 -31.27
CA GLU A 3 -35.63 37.11 -31.06
C GLU A 3 -35.48 35.76 -31.79
N GLU A 4 -34.77 35.75 -32.93
CA GLU A 4 -34.44 34.51 -33.67
C GLU A 4 -33.36 33.69 -32.95
N ASP A 5 -32.41 34.36 -32.31
CA ASP A 5 -31.35 33.68 -31.54
C ASP A 5 -31.91 33.08 -30.25
N LEU A 6 -32.88 33.75 -29.62
CA LEU A 6 -33.58 33.23 -28.43
C LEU A 6 -34.39 31.97 -28.77
N ASN A 7 -35.14 31.99 -29.88
CA ASN A 7 -35.91 30.83 -30.34
C ASN A 7 -35.02 29.65 -30.71
N LYS A 8 -33.88 29.89 -31.37
CA LYS A 8 -32.89 28.83 -31.67
C LYS A 8 -32.30 28.22 -30.40
N LEU A 9 -32.07 29.02 -29.36
CA LEU A 9 -31.57 28.56 -28.07
C LEU A 9 -32.60 27.71 -27.32
N GLU A 10 -33.88 28.09 -27.36
CA GLU A 10 -34.95 27.29 -26.77
C GLU A 10 -35.15 25.96 -27.50
N GLU A 11 -35.08 25.97 -28.83
CA GLU A 11 -35.18 24.76 -29.66
C GLU A 11 -33.98 23.81 -29.44
N THR A 12 -32.76 24.34 -29.28
CA THR A 12 -31.59 23.52 -28.92
C THR A 12 -31.69 22.98 -27.49
N ARG A 13 -32.18 23.78 -26.53
CA ARG A 13 -32.40 23.32 -25.16
C ARG A 13 -33.40 22.17 -25.12
N GLN A 14 -34.50 22.27 -25.86
CA GLN A 14 -35.53 21.25 -25.91
C GLN A 14 -35.00 19.96 -26.55
N ASN A 15 -34.30 20.07 -27.69
CA ASN A 15 -33.67 18.93 -28.36
C ASN A 15 -32.64 18.20 -27.48
N LEU A 16 -31.86 18.94 -26.67
CA LEU A 16 -30.91 18.34 -25.73
C LEU A 16 -31.62 17.62 -24.58
N TRP A 17 -32.73 18.19 -24.10
CA TRP A 17 -33.57 17.57 -23.08
C TRP A 17 -34.21 16.26 -23.56
N ASP A 18 -34.74 16.26 -24.79
CA ASP A 18 -35.37 15.07 -25.37
C ASP A 18 -34.33 13.97 -25.61
N LYS A 19 -33.13 14.31 -26.08
CA LYS A 19 -32.00 13.36 -26.17
C LYS A 19 -31.56 12.81 -24.83
N ALA A 20 -31.54 13.64 -23.78
CA ALA A 20 -31.16 13.18 -22.44
C ALA A 20 -32.20 12.20 -21.87
N LEU A 21 -33.49 12.45 -22.11
CA LEU A 21 -34.57 11.54 -21.74
C LEU A 21 -34.48 10.21 -22.51
N GLU A 22 -34.25 10.27 -23.82
CA GLU A 22 -34.10 9.07 -24.66
C GLU A 22 -32.90 8.21 -24.22
N LEU A 23 -31.76 8.83 -23.88
CA LEU A 23 -30.58 8.11 -23.38
C LEU A 23 -30.81 7.50 -21.99
N ARG A 24 -31.51 8.21 -21.10
CA ARG A 24 -31.90 7.69 -19.79
C ARG A 24 -32.81 6.47 -19.92
N ASP A 25 -33.79 6.54 -20.81
CA ASP A 25 -34.76 5.47 -20.99
C ASP A 25 -34.09 4.24 -21.64
N LYS A 26 -33.18 4.44 -22.61
CA LYS A 26 -32.32 3.37 -23.15
C LYS A 26 -31.43 2.70 -22.10
N LEU A 27 -30.85 3.48 -21.18
CA LEU A 27 -30.06 2.93 -20.06
C LEU A 27 -30.94 2.08 -19.14
N LYS A 28 -32.17 2.52 -18.87
CA LYS A 28 -33.12 1.80 -18.02
C LYS A 28 -33.56 0.47 -18.64
N GLU A 29 -33.83 0.47 -19.95
CA GLU A 29 -34.13 -0.75 -20.71
C GLU A 29 -32.95 -1.74 -20.70
N TYR A 30 -31.71 -1.24 -20.81
CA TYR A 30 -30.50 -2.07 -20.71
C TYR A 30 -30.34 -2.71 -19.33
N GLU A 31 -30.63 -1.97 -18.25
CA GLU A 31 -30.56 -2.48 -16.88
C GLU A 31 -31.67 -3.51 -16.60
N GLU A 32 -32.88 -3.29 -17.10
CA GLU A 32 -34.01 -4.20 -16.94
C GLU A 32 -33.87 -5.49 -17.78
N ALA A 33 -33.33 -5.38 -18.99
CA ALA A 33 -32.99 -6.53 -19.84
C ALA A 33 -31.87 -7.39 -19.23
N SER A 34 -30.93 -6.76 -18.52
CA SER A 34 -29.83 -7.44 -17.82
C SER A 34 -30.31 -8.18 -16.56
N ARG A 35 -31.34 -7.66 -15.87
CA ARG A 35 -31.92 -8.30 -14.68
C ARG A 35 -32.82 -9.50 -14.99
N SER A 36 -33.39 -9.58 -16.20
CA SER A 36 -34.29 -10.68 -16.61
C SER A 36 -33.59 -11.94 -17.14
N LYS A 37 -32.24 -11.98 -17.21
CA LYS A 37 -31.46 -13.14 -17.69
C LYS A 37 -30.90 -14.05 -16.59
N ASN A 38 -31.50 -14.06 -15.40
CA ASN A 38 -31.30 -15.17 -14.44
C ASN A 38 -32.17 -16.37 -14.85
N LYS A 39 -31.84 -17.00 -15.99
CA LYS A 39 -32.20 -18.40 -16.24
C LYS A 39 -30.94 -19.23 -16.07
N SER A 40 -30.98 -20.18 -15.16
CA SER A 40 -29.97 -21.24 -15.03
C SER A 40 -29.84 -21.96 -16.38
N VAL A 41 -28.70 -21.78 -17.05
CA VAL A 41 -28.39 -22.54 -18.28
C VAL A 41 -27.30 -23.54 -17.94
N ASN A 42 -27.66 -24.80 -18.12
CA ASN A 42 -26.82 -25.98 -17.97
C ASN A 42 -25.69 -25.92 -19.01
N LEU A 43 -24.44 -26.06 -18.56
CA LEU A 43 -23.22 -25.68 -19.29
C LEU A 43 -22.77 -26.64 -20.40
N ASN A 44 -23.61 -27.58 -20.85
CA ASN A 44 -23.19 -28.63 -21.79
C ASN A 44 -23.83 -28.60 -23.17
N GLU A 45 -24.71 -27.64 -23.46
CA GLU A 45 -25.28 -27.53 -24.81
C GLU A 45 -25.17 -26.09 -25.31
N ILE A 46 -24.42 -25.94 -26.40
CA ILE A 46 -24.42 -24.90 -27.46
C ILE A 46 -22.97 -24.64 -27.87
N VAL A 47 -22.30 -25.71 -28.31
CA VAL A 47 -21.38 -25.61 -29.44
C VAL A 47 -22.27 -25.79 -30.66
N SER A 48 -22.68 -24.69 -31.31
CA SER A 48 -22.90 -24.59 -32.77
C SER A 48 -23.64 -23.31 -33.19
N LYS A 49 -22.96 -22.54 -34.04
CA LYS A 49 -23.46 -21.63 -35.10
C LYS A 49 -23.98 -20.23 -34.72
N GLN A 50 -23.04 -19.28 -34.90
CA GLN A 50 -23.14 -18.01 -35.65
C GLN A 50 -24.25 -16.99 -35.30
N LYS A 51 -23.84 -15.89 -34.68
CA LYS A 51 -23.72 -14.57 -35.33
C LYS A 51 -22.86 -13.65 -34.46
N GLN A 52 -21.89 -12.99 -35.09
CA GLN A 52 -20.97 -12.04 -34.47
C GLN A 52 -21.75 -10.91 -33.78
N ILE A 53 -21.58 -10.81 -32.47
CA ILE A 53 -21.75 -9.58 -31.70
C ILE A 53 -20.36 -9.33 -31.09
N PRO A 54 -19.78 -8.12 -31.16
CA PRO A 54 -18.43 -7.88 -30.66
C PRO A 54 -18.34 -8.22 -29.17
N THR A 55 -17.54 -9.24 -28.88
CA THR A 55 -17.31 -9.83 -27.54
C THR A 55 -16.39 -8.96 -26.67
N GLU A 56 -16.30 -7.66 -26.90
CA GLU A 56 -15.32 -6.80 -26.24
C GLU A 56 -15.57 -6.67 -24.73
N SER A 57 -16.82 -6.79 -24.27
CA SER A 57 -17.17 -6.60 -22.84
C SER A 57 -16.88 -7.78 -21.92
N LEU A 58 -16.84 -9.02 -22.44
CA LEU A 58 -16.65 -10.23 -21.62
C LEU A 58 -15.15 -10.50 -21.38
N ASP A 59 -14.31 -10.22 -22.37
CA ASP A 59 -12.87 -10.35 -22.24
C ASP A 59 -12.28 -9.23 -21.38
N GLU A 60 -12.78 -7.99 -21.46
CA GLU A 60 -12.34 -6.90 -20.57
C GLU A 60 -12.62 -7.20 -19.09
N MET A 61 -13.82 -7.70 -18.77
CA MET A 61 -14.19 -8.00 -17.38
C MET A 61 -13.37 -9.18 -16.81
N LYS A 62 -13.06 -10.16 -17.66
CA LYS A 62 -12.16 -11.27 -17.33
C LYS A 62 -10.72 -10.80 -17.16
N ASN A 63 -10.24 -9.90 -18.02
CA ASN A 63 -8.91 -9.31 -17.93
C ASN A 63 -8.75 -8.44 -16.68
N ILE A 64 -9.75 -7.63 -16.32
CA ILE A 64 -9.74 -6.81 -15.09
C ILE A 64 -9.71 -7.71 -13.85
N THR A 65 -10.50 -8.80 -13.86
CA THR A 65 -10.52 -9.77 -12.75
C THR A 65 -9.17 -10.47 -12.63
N GLN A 66 -8.60 -10.93 -13.75
CA GLN A 66 -7.27 -11.54 -13.79
C GLN A 66 -6.17 -10.56 -13.36
N LEU A 67 -6.21 -9.29 -13.78
CA LEU A 67 -5.24 -8.28 -13.37
C LEU A 67 -5.34 -7.97 -11.87
N ARG A 68 -6.57 -7.95 -11.33
CA ARG A 68 -6.80 -7.81 -9.89
C ARG A 68 -6.23 -9.01 -9.12
N GLU A 69 -6.51 -10.23 -9.58
CA GLU A 69 -5.98 -11.46 -9.00
C GLU A 69 -4.45 -11.51 -9.08
N MET A 70 -3.86 -11.11 -10.21
CA MET A 70 -2.41 -11.00 -10.37
C MET A 70 -1.81 -9.95 -9.44
N THR A 71 -2.41 -8.76 -9.35
CA THR A 71 -1.93 -7.69 -8.45
C THR A 71 -2.01 -8.14 -6.98
N GLN A 72 -3.08 -8.84 -6.60
CA GLN A 72 -3.23 -9.42 -5.27
C GLN A 72 -2.20 -10.53 -5.00
N THR A 73 -1.93 -11.38 -5.99
CA THR A 73 -1.01 -12.52 -5.84
C THR A 73 0.46 -12.09 -5.86
N VAL A 74 0.81 -11.13 -6.72
CA VAL A 74 2.19 -10.71 -6.97
C VAL A 74 2.62 -9.58 -6.04
N ILE A 75 1.76 -8.59 -5.82
CA ILE A 75 2.09 -7.35 -5.10
C ILE A 75 1.42 -7.34 -3.71
N GLY A 76 0.49 -8.26 -3.42
CA GLY A 76 -0.15 -8.35 -2.11
C GLY A 76 -1.09 -7.18 -1.80
N ILE A 77 -1.55 -6.46 -2.84
CA ILE A 77 -2.43 -5.30 -2.72
C ILE A 77 -3.86 -5.71 -3.05
N ASN A 78 -4.78 -5.46 -2.12
CA ASN A 78 -6.21 -5.63 -2.33
C ASN A 78 -6.91 -4.27 -2.33
N TYR A 79 -7.72 -4.00 -3.36
CA TYR A 79 -8.55 -2.82 -3.44
C TYR A 79 -10.00 -3.19 -3.07
N ARG A 80 -10.57 -2.46 -2.11
CA ARG A 80 -11.97 -2.55 -1.67
C ARG A 80 -12.68 -1.21 -1.81
N ASN A 81 -14.01 -1.26 -1.88
CA ASN A 81 -14.87 -0.07 -1.91
C ASN A 81 -14.44 0.94 -2.98
N VAL A 82 -14.13 0.44 -4.18
CA VAL A 82 -13.71 1.27 -5.31
C VAL A 82 -14.91 2.08 -5.79
N ASN A 83 -14.78 3.40 -5.77
CA ASN A 83 -15.80 4.33 -6.23
C ASN A 83 -15.18 5.30 -7.25
N LYS A 84 -15.96 5.65 -8.25
CA LYS A 84 -15.62 6.63 -9.29
C LYS A 84 -16.63 7.76 -9.23
N LYS A 85 -16.16 8.99 -9.03
CA LYS A 85 -16.97 10.21 -8.98
C LYS A 85 -16.52 11.17 -10.08
N TRP A 86 -17.45 11.68 -10.87
CA TRP A 86 -17.18 12.75 -11.81
C TRP A 86 -17.17 14.10 -11.08
N LEU A 87 -16.17 14.95 -11.37
CA LEU A 87 -16.04 16.27 -10.74
C LEU A 87 -16.35 17.44 -11.70
N GLY A 88 -16.47 17.20 -13.00
CA GLY A 88 -16.61 18.25 -14.03
C GLY A 88 -15.44 18.25 -15.00
N ASP A 89 -15.59 18.84 -16.20
CA ASP A 89 -14.49 19.13 -17.14
C ASP A 89 -13.53 17.97 -17.45
N ASN A 90 -14.07 16.76 -17.65
CA ASN A 90 -13.33 15.49 -17.83
C ASN A 90 -12.47 15.06 -16.63
N ILE A 91 -12.63 15.70 -15.47
CA ILE A 91 -11.97 15.34 -14.22
C ILE A 91 -12.78 14.27 -13.49
N TRP A 92 -12.09 13.21 -13.11
CA TRP A 92 -12.62 12.08 -12.39
C TRP A 92 -11.84 11.83 -11.11
N GLN A 93 -12.56 11.57 -10.03
CA GLN A 93 -12.00 11.16 -8.76
C GLN A 93 -12.28 9.69 -8.50
N TYR A 94 -11.22 8.95 -8.23
CA TYR A 94 -11.25 7.54 -7.87
C TYR A 94 -10.93 7.43 -6.38
N LYS A 95 -11.79 6.73 -5.63
CA LYS A 95 -11.56 6.43 -4.21
C LYS A 95 -11.51 4.93 -4.02
N ALA A 96 -10.56 4.43 -3.25
CA ALA A 96 -10.47 3.03 -2.90
C ALA A 96 -9.92 2.87 -1.48
N THR A 97 -10.33 1.81 -0.79
CA THR A 97 -9.62 1.32 0.38
C THR A 97 -8.57 0.32 -0.08
N VAL A 98 -7.30 0.64 0.16
CA VAL A 98 -6.17 -0.22 -0.14
C VAL A 98 -5.83 -1.01 1.11
N GLU A 99 -5.81 -2.33 0.98
CA GLU A 99 -5.47 -3.28 2.02
C GLU A 99 -4.25 -4.09 1.62
N MET A 100 -3.22 -4.02 2.45
CA MET A 100 -2.04 -4.87 2.42
C MET A 100 -1.92 -5.57 3.77
N LYS A 101 -1.00 -6.52 3.87
CA LYS A 101 -0.86 -7.35 5.06
C LYS A 101 -0.61 -6.57 6.35
N GLU A 102 0.22 -5.53 6.30
CA GLU A 102 0.59 -4.72 7.47
C GLU A 102 0.20 -3.25 7.31
N LEU A 103 -0.54 -2.90 6.25
CA LEU A 103 -0.90 -1.51 5.96
C LEU A 103 -2.31 -1.42 5.37
N GLN A 104 -3.11 -0.50 5.88
CA GLN A 104 -4.42 -0.16 5.33
C GLN A 104 -4.57 1.35 5.20
N PHE A 105 -5.05 1.82 4.06
CA PHE A 105 -5.30 3.25 3.84
C PHE A 105 -6.41 3.49 2.82
N LYS A 106 -6.98 4.69 2.86
CA LYS A 106 -7.87 5.18 1.79
C LYS A 106 -7.02 5.94 0.78
N LEU A 107 -7.12 5.54 -0.48
CA LEU A 107 -6.48 6.18 -1.61
C LEU A 107 -7.54 7.01 -2.35
N GLU A 108 -7.21 8.26 -2.63
CA GLU A 108 -7.97 9.13 -3.51
C GLU A 108 -7.06 9.59 -4.65
N VAL A 109 -7.48 9.39 -5.89
CA VAL A 109 -6.73 9.78 -7.09
C VAL A 109 -7.64 10.62 -7.98
N THR A 110 -7.19 11.81 -8.32
CA THR A 110 -7.91 12.70 -9.24
C THR A 110 -7.20 12.68 -10.59
N ILE A 111 -7.95 12.42 -11.66
CA ILE A 111 -7.44 12.22 -13.03
C ILE A 111 -8.19 13.14 -13.98
N ASP A 112 -7.45 13.88 -14.80
CA ASP A 112 -7.98 14.56 -15.98
C ASP A 112 -7.93 13.61 -17.19
N GLN A 113 -9.11 13.24 -17.71
CA GLN A 113 -9.23 12.40 -18.89
C GLN A 113 -9.22 13.26 -20.15
N GLN A 114 -8.04 13.59 -20.64
CA GLN A 114 -7.89 14.35 -21.88
C GLN A 114 -8.29 13.51 -23.10
N LYS A 115 -8.99 14.14 -24.04
CA LYS A 115 -9.50 13.50 -25.27
C LYS A 115 -8.41 12.97 -26.22
N GLN A 116 -7.14 13.38 -26.05
CA GLN A 116 -6.03 13.08 -26.97
C GLN A 116 -5.02 12.04 -26.44
N GLY A 117 -5.38 11.26 -25.42
CA GLY A 117 -4.76 9.95 -25.21
C GLY A 117 -3.74 9.82 -24.09
N VAL A 118 -3.54 10.84 -23.24
CA VAL A 118 -2.81 10.67 -21.98
C VAL A 118 -3.66 11.23 -20.84
N ASN A 119 -4.08 10.34 -19.94
CA ASN A 119 -4.74 10.72 -18.71
C ASN A 119 -3.67 11.34 -17.78
N GLU A 120 -3.93 12.55 -17.28
CA GLU A 120 -3.04 13.20 -16.32
C GLU A 120 -3.54 12.96 -14.89
N ILE A 121 -2.67 12.48 -14.00
CA ILE A 121 -2.98 12.47 -12.58
C ILE A 121 -2.83 13.90 -12.06
N LEU A 122 -3.92 14.48 -11.57
CA LEU A 122 -3.92 15.82 -11.00
C LEU A 122 -3.48 15.82 -9.54
N ASP A 123 -3.97 14.85 -8.77
CA ASP A 123 -3.72 14.73 -7.33
C ASP A 123 -3.76 13.27 -6.87
N ILE A 124 -2.96 12.96 -5.85
CA ILE A 124 -2.96 11.68 -5.14
C ILE A 124 -2.98 11.98 -3.64
N THR A 125 -4.03 11.56 -2.96
CA THR A 125 -4.17 11.71 -1.52
C THR A 125 -4.27 10.33 -0.86
N CYS A 126 -3.51 10.12 0.22
CA CYS A 126 -3.52 8.88 1.00
C CYS A 126 -3.90 9.17 2.45
N HIS A 127 -4.96 8.54 2.93
CA HIS A 127 -5.39 8.60 4.33
C HIS A 127 -5.10 7.27 5.01
N LEU A 128 -3.98 7.23 5.73
CA LEU A 128 -3.55 6.07 6.50
C LEU A 128 -4.55 5.79 7.63
N LYS A 129 -4.97 4.53 7.76
CA LYS A 129 -5.96 4.14 8.77
C LYS A 129 -5.24 3.61 10.01
N GLU A 130 -5.61 4.11 11.19
CA GLU A 130 -5.30 3.55 12.52
C GLU A 130 -3.91 2.88 12.60
N THR A 131 -2.88 3.61 12.21
CA THR A 131 -1.51 3.12 12.26
C THR A 131 -0.82 3.70 13.50
N GLU A 132 -0.03 2.89 14.21
CA GLU A 132 0.80 3.39 15.32
C GLU A 132 1.63 4.60 14.86
N ILE A 133 1.76 5.62 15.73
CA ILE A 133 2.39 6.91 15.40
C ILE A 133 3.79 6.71 14.79
N GLY A 134 4.56 5.75 15.30
CA GLY A 134 5.90 5.44 14.80
C GLY A 134 5.92 5.01 13.33
N TYR A 135 4.92 4.26 12.86
CA TYR A 135 4.81 3.86 11.45
C TYR A 135 4.35 5.04 10.58
N LEU A 136 3.45 5.90 11.08
CA LEU A 136 3.04 7.11 10.36
C LEU A 136 4.23 8.04 10.12
N GLN A 137 5.08 8.22 11.12
CA GLN A 137 6.30 9.02 11.00
C GLN A 137 7.32 8.41 10.02
N GLU A 138 7.44 7.08 9.97
CA GLU A 138 8.29 6.39 8.98
C GLU A 138 7.83 6.65 7.52
N ILE A 139 6.52 6.65 7.29
CA ILE A 139 5.98 6.65 5.92
C ILE A 139 5.64 8.02 5.36
N SER A 140 5.21 8.96 6.21
CA SER A 140 4.74 10.27 5.77
C SER A 140 5.71 11.02 4.86
N PRO A 141 7.04 11.08 5.15
CA PRO A 141 7.97 11.87 4.34
C PRO A 141 8.04 11.43 2.87
N TRP A 142 8.13 10.12 2.62
CA TRP A 142 8.25 9.61 1.26
C TRP A 142 6.89 9.52 0.55
N VAL A 143 5.79 9.29 1.27
CA VAL A 143 4.44 9.39 0.68
C VAL A 143 4.20 10.81 0.15
N LEU A 144 4.52 11.83 0.94
CA LEU A 144 4.39 13.23 0.51
C LEU A 144 5.30 13.55 -0.68
N ALA A 145 6.53 13.04 -0.70
CA ALA A 145 7.45 13.24 -1.82
C ALA A 145 6.93 12.59 -3.12
N ILE A 146 6.42 11.36 -3.05
CA ILE A 146 5.95 10.62 -4.23
C ILE A 146 4.61 11.17 -4.75
N THR A 147 3.69 11.54 -3.86
CA THR A 147 2.41 12.16 -4.24
C THR A 147 2.63 13.49 -4.96
N LYS A 148 3.65 14.27 -4.56
CA LYS A 148 4.02 15.53 -5.22
C LYS A 148 4.50 15.35 -6.67
N ILE A 149 5.18 14.25 -6.99
CA ILE A 149 5.56 13.89 -8.38
C ILE A 149 4.44 13.15 -9.13
N LYS A 150 3.28 12.94 -8.48
CA LYS A 150 2.05 12.35 -9.04
C LYS A 150 2.25 10.96 -9.65
N ASN A 151 3.18 10.17 -9.12
CA ASN A 151 3.49 8.83 -9.62
C ASN A 151 2.80 7.75 -8.78
N LEU A 152 1.58 7.39 -9.17
CA LEU A 152 0.79 6.37 -8.46
C LEU A 152 1.44 4.99 -8.50
N SER A 153 1.98 4.58 -9.66
CA SER A 153 2.61 3.26 -9.82
C SER A 153 3.80 3.09 -8.90
N PHE A 154 4.64 4.12 -8.79
CA PHE A 154 5.77 4.11 -7.87
C PHE A 154 5.31 4.08 -6.41
N LEU A 155 4.30 4.90 -6.06
CA LEU A 155 3.72 4.92 -4.72
C LEU A 155 3.23 3.53 -4.27
N MET A 156 2.46 2.85 -5.14
CA MET A 156 1.93 1.52 -4.82
C MET A 156 3.03 0.47 -4.70
N SER A 157 4.08 0.57 -5.52
CA SER A 157 5.24 -0.32 -5.45
C SER A 157 6.02 -0.15 -4.13
N VAL A 158 6.26 1.10 -3.72
CA VAL A 158 6.93 1.41 -2.44
C VAL A 158 6.08 0.96 -1.24
N PHE A 159 4.76 1.16 -1.28
CA PHE A 159 3.88 0.65 -0.22
C PHE A 159 3.89 -0.87 -0.12
N SER A 160 3.93 -1.57 -1.26
CA SER A 160 4.06 -3.03 -1.28
C SER A 160 5.36 -3.50 -0.63
N ASP A 161 6.50 -2.90 -1.01
CA ASP A 161 7.79 -3.25 -0.42
C ASP A 161 7.81 -2.94 1.08
N TYR A 162 7.30 -1.77 1.48
CA TYR A 162 7.15 -1.39 2.88
C TYR A 162 6.36 -2.41 3.69
N SER A 163 5.21 -2.86 3.17
CA SER A 163 4.37 -3.89 3.81
C SER A 163 5.10 -5.22 3.95
N HIS A 164 5.91 -5.60 2.95
CA HIS A 164 6.78 -6.78 3.04
C HIS A 164 7.87 -6.63 4.11
N GLN A 165 8.56 -5.49 4.18
CA GLN A 165 9.58 -5.24 5.20
C GLN A 165 8.98 -5.18 6.61
N CYS A 166 7.79 -4.59 6.78
CA CYS A 166 7.06 -4.61 8.05
C CYS A 166 6.68 -6.04 8.47
N SER A 167 6.18 -6.85 7.52
CA SER A 167 5.85 -8.25 7.76
C SER A 167 7.08 -9.05 8.21
N PHE A 168 8.24 -8.75 7.61
CA PHE A 168 9.50 -9.37 7.96
C PHE A 168 10.00 -8.94 9.34
N ARG A 169 10.02 -7.64 9.62
CA ARG A 169 10.31 -7.04 10.94
C ARG A 169 9.48 -7.70 12.04
N LYS A 170 8.17 -7.84 11.84
CA LYS A 170 7.24 -8.50 12.77
C LYS A 170 7.56 -9.97 13.01
N LYS A 171 7.99 -10.72 11.97
CA LYS A 171 8.41 -12.12 12.12
C LYS A 171 9.65 -12.25 13.00
N ILE A 172 10.65 -11.41 12.80
CA ILE A 172 11.87 -11.38 13.64
C ILE A 172 11.50 -11.06 15.08
N LEU A 173 10.75 -9.96 15.29
CA LEU A 173 10.36 -9.54 16.63
C LEU A 173 9.55 -10.61 17.36
N LYS A 174 8.67 -11.34 16.66
CA LYS A 174 7.93 -12.46 17.24
C LYS A 174 8.89 -13.58 17.70
N LYS A 175 9.90 -13.94 16.89
CA LYS A 175 10.91 -14.95 17.27
C LYS A 175 11.67 -14.50 18.52
N LEU A 176 12.09 -13.24 18.59
CA LEU A 176 12.86 -12.69 19.72
C LEU A 176 12.03 -12.57 20.99
N LYS A 177 10.76 -12.14 20.88
CA LYS A 177 9.81 -12.12 22.01
C LYS A 177 9.58 -13.51 22.58
N ASN A 178 9.41 -14.52 21.71
CA ASN A 178 9.24 -15.91 22.15
C ASN A 178 10.46 -16.45 22.93
N LYS A 179 11.65 -15.90 22.69
CA LYS A 179 12.87 -16.24 23.42
C LYS A 179 13.08 -15.39 24.68
N ASN A 180 12.18 -14.45 24.99
CA ASN A 180 12.35 -13.46 26.04
C ASN A 180 13.72 -12.75 25.92
N ILE A 181 14.05 -12.28 24.72
CA ILE A 181 15.27 -11.48 24.46
C ILE A 181 14.95 -10.01 24.20
N VAL A 182 13.71 -9.71 23.76
CA VAL A 182 13.32 -8.35 23.39
C VAL A 182 11.98 -7.95 23.98
N THR A 183 11.94 -6.72 24.48
CA THR A 183 10.71 -6.00 24.80
C THR A 183 10.58 -4.81 23.84
N ILE A 184 9.36 -4.55 23.35
CA ILE A 184 9.12 -3.42 22.43
C ILE A 184 8.53 -2.26 23.23
N GLU A 185 9.19 -1.12 23.14
CA GLU A 185 8.69 0.14 23.66
C GLU A 185 8.04 0.96 22.53
N ASN A 186 6.95 1.63 22.85
CA ASN A 186 6.38 2.66 21.97
C ASN A 186 7.28 3.89 22.04
N GLY A 187 8.31 3.92 21.20
CA GLY A 187 9.19 5.08 21.07
C GLY A 187 8.47 6.23 20.37
N GLN A 188 8.58 7.44 20.93
CA GLN A 188 8.27 8.68 20.22
C GLN A 188 9.57 9.32 19.71
N ASP A 189 10.25 8.67 18.75
CA ASP A 189 11.27 9.35 17.94
C ASP A 189 10.54 10.11 16.83
N GLU A 190 10.89 11.38 16.59
CA GLU A 190 10.25 12.20 15.55
C GLU A 190 10.34 11.59 14.15
N ARG A 191 11.35 10.74 13.91
CA ARG A 191 11.60 10.04 12.64
C ARG A 191 10.90 8.68 12.57
N GLY A 192 10.13 8.32 13.59
CA GLY A 192 9.36 7.09 13.68
C GLY A 192 10.18 5.84 13.97
N GLY A 193 9.54 4.69 13.78
CA GLY A 193 10.09 3.36 14.02
C GLY A 193 9.67 2.75 15.34
N LEU A 194 10.40 1.71 15.75
CA LEU A 194 10.17 1.00 17.01
C LEU A 194 11.45 0.95 17.83
N ILE A 195 11.30 0.96 19.15
CA ILE A 195 12.40 0.76 20.08
C ILE A 195 12.33 -0.68 20.58
N ALA A 196 13.40 -1.43 20.34
CA ALA A 196 13.58 -2.80 20.80
C ALA A 196 14.60 -2.79 21.94
N CYS A 197 14.13 -3.03 23.16
CA CYS A 197 14.97 -3.19 24.35
C CYS A 197 15.46 -4.63 24.39
N VAL A 198 16.77 -4.80 24.23
CA VAL A 198 17.44 -6.09 24.19
C VAL A 198 17.92 -6.42 25.60
N HIS A 199 17.45 -7.54 26.12
CA HIS A 199 17.73 -7.99 27.47
C HIS A 199 18.39 -9.36 27.49
N SER A 200 18.94 -9.70 28.66
CA SER A 200 19.46 -11.03 28.95
C SER A 200 18.37 -12.09 28.71
N SER A 201 18.76 -13.23 28.15
CA SER A 201 17.88 -14.40 28.07
C SER A 201 17.56 -15.01 29.44
N LYS A 202 18.33 -14.65 30.48
CA LYS A 202 18.17 -15.13 31.86
C LYS A 202 17.28 -14.21 32.71
N SER A 203 17.21 -12.93 32.39
CA SER A 203 16.38 -11.95 33.11
C SER A 203 15.99 -10.78 32.20
N ALA A 204 14.68 -10.52 32.11
CA ALA A 204 14.15 -9.38 31.36
C ALA A 204 14.45 -8.03 32.01
N ASP A 205 14.79 -8.01 33.31
CA ASP A 205 15.14 -6.79 34.04
C ASP A 205 16.54 -6.28 33.66
N LYS A 206 17.40 -7.17 33.15
CA LYS A 206 18.73 -6.80 32.71
C LYS A 206 18.74 -6.45 31.22
N VAL A 207 18.54 -5.17 30.92
CA VAL A 207 18.58 -4.61 29.56
C VAL A 207 20.02 -4.24 29.20
N TYR A 208 20.53 -4.80 28.11
CA TYR A 208 21.88 -4.53 27.62
C TYR A 208 21.93 -3.33 26.67
N ALA A 209 20.93 -3.20 25.79
CA ALA A 209 20.91 -2.15 24.77
C ALA A 209 19.49 -1.80 24.31
N LYS A 210 19.33 -0.58 23.81
CA LYS A 210 18.14 -0.12 23.08
C LYS A 210 18.46 0.01 21.60
N LEU A 211 17.66 -0.64 20.76
CA LEU A 211 17.77 -0.59 19.32
C LEU A 211 16.58 0.16 18.75
N LEU A 212 16.82 1.35 18.21
CA LEU A 212 15.85 2.05 17.35
C LEU A 212 15.89 1.42 15.95
N TRP A 213 14.86 0.67 15.62
CA TRP A 213 14.71 0.00 14.33
C TRP A 213 13.72 0.75 13.44
N ARG A 214 14.25 1.37 12.39
CA ARG A 214 13.50 2.12 11.39
C ARG A 214 13.51 1.43 10.03
N THR A 215 12.52 1.78 9.23
CA THR A 215 12.48 1.51 7.80
C THR A 215 12.51 2.83 7.04
N GLN A 216 13.29 2.89 5.96
CA GLN A 216 13.46 4.11 5.18
C GLN A 216 13.51 3.79 3.69
N LEU A 217 12.89 4.64 2.87
CA LEU A 217 13.04 4.60 1.42
C LEU A 217 14.44 5.07 1.03
N THR A 218 15.18 4.21 0.36
CA THR A 218 16.50 4.53 -0.18
C THR A 218 16.35 5.08 -1.60
N PRO A 219 16.67 6.36 -1.86
CA PRO A 219 16.43 6.97 -3.17
C PRO A 219 17.20 6.33 -4.33
N LYS A 220 18.35 5.68 -4.04
CA LYS A 220 19.19 5.07 -5.07
C LYS A 220 18.68 3.74 -5.59
N THR A 221 18.05 2.96 -4.71
CA THR A 221 17.55 1.62 -5.02
C THR A 221 16.04 1.60 -5.18
N GLU A 222 15.36 2.69 -4.78
CA GLU A 222 13.91 2.80 -4.78
C GLU A 222 13.21 1.71 -3.94
N THR A 223 13.95 1.18 -2.96
CA THR A 223 13.51 0.13 -2.04
C THR A 223 13.42 0.65 -0.61
N ILE A 224 12.61 -0.02 0.20
CA ILE A 224 12.55 0.17 1.64
C ILE A 224 13.62 -0.69 2.29
N ASP A 225 14.48 -0.05 3.06
CA ASP A 225 15.54 -0.72 3.79
C ASP A 225 15.41 -0.56 5.31
N HIS A 226 16.03 -1.48 6.04
CA HIS A 226 16.11 -1.44 7.50
C HIS A 226 17.34 -0.65 7.98
N ILE A 227 17.12 0.22 8.96
CA ILE A 227 18.15 1.06 9.59
C ILE A 227 18.07 0.90 11.11
N PHE A 228 19.23 0.82 11.73
CA PHE A 228 19.38 0.65 13.17
C PHE A 228 20.17 1.79 13.79
N THR A 229 19.75 2.23 14.96
CA THR A 229 20.54 3.07 15.86
C THR A 229 20.55 2.38 17.21
N ILE A 230 21.72 2.20 17.80
CA ILE A 230 21.90 1.38 19.00
C ILE A 230 22.45 2.27 20.12
N GLU A 231 21.78 2.22 21.26
CA GLU A 231 22.14 2.92 22.49
C GLU A 231 22.48 1.88 23.57
N GLU A 232 23.61 2.08 24.24
CA GLU A 232 24.06 1.21 25.34
C GLU A 232 23.28 1.53 26.62
N ILE A 233 22.96 0.49 27.40
CA ILE A 233 22.37 0.64 28.73
C ILE A 233 23.22 -0.03 29.80
N ASP A 234 23.78 -1.21 29.50
CA ASP A 234 24.72 -1.91 30.39
C ASP A 234 26.15 -1.65 29.90
N ASP A 235 26.98 -1.08 30.76
CA ASP A 235 28.37 -0.75 30.43
C ASP A 235 29.16 -2.01 30.07
N GLY A 236 29.47 -2.17 28.79
CA GLY A 236 30.40 -3.17 28.29
C GLY A 236 29.80 -4.18 27.31
N PHE A 237 28.48 -4.27 27.16
CA PHE A 237 27.90 -5.19 26.18
C PHE A 237 28.23 -4.76 24.74
N LEU A 238 28.11 -3.45 24.43
CA LEU A 238 28.45 -2.98 23.08
C LEU A 238 29.94 -3.03 22.83
N ASP A 239 30.77 -2.83 23.87
CA ASP A 239 32.23 -2.90 23.76
C ASP A 239 32.74 -4.30 23.44
N VAL A 240 32.19 -5.32 24.08
CA VAL A 240 32.52 -6.72 23.76
C VAL A 240 32.04 -7.09 22.35
N ASN A 241 30.92 -6.51 21.91
CA ASN A 241 30.24 -6.89 20.67
C ASN A 241 30.37 -5.85 19.54
N GLN A 242 31.36 -4.95 19.57
CA GLN A 242 31.44 -3.80 18.66
C GLN A 242 31.31 -4.14 17.18
N GLN A 243 31.87 -5.28 16.72
CA GLN A 243 31.77 -5.70 15.32
C GLN A 243 30.34 -6.06 14.92
N LEU A 244 29.61 -6.74 15.79
CA LEU A 244 28.22 -7.07 15.58
C LEU A 244 27.37 -5.80 15.48
N ILE A 245 27.56 -4.87 16.43
CA ILE A 245 26.87 -3.57 16.47
C ILE A 245 27.18 -2.75 15.21
N LYS A 246 28.45 -2.68 14.81
CA LYS A 246 28.86 -2.04 13.55
C LYS A 246 28.18 -2.68 12.35
N ASN A 247 27.95 -4.00 12.34
CA ASN A 247 27.27 -4.66 11.23
C ASN A 247 25.77 -4.34 11.18
N PHE A 248 25.10 -4.17 12.32
CA PHE A 248 23.72 -3.64 12.36
C PHE A 248 23.64 -2.20 11.80
N CYS A 249 24.63 -1.37 12.12
CA CYS A 249 24.67 0.04 11.68
C CYS A 249 25.27 0.25 10.27
N LYS A 250 25.80 -0.80 9.63
CA LYS A 250 26.28 -0.74 8.24
C LYS A 250 25.10 -0.59 7.27
N LYS A 251 25.42 -0.18 6.04
CA LYS A 251 24.50 0.05 4.90
C LYS A 251 23.31 -0.92 4.86
N PRO A 252 22.18 -0.46 4.32
CA PRO A 252 20.89 -1.14 4.37
C PRO A 252 20.97 -2.66 4.14
N GLN A 253 20.43 -3.41 5.10
CA GLN A 253 20.59 -4.86 5.17
C GLN A 253 19.47 -5.57 4.41
N LYS A 254 19.86 -6.49 3.51
CA LYS A 254 18.91 -7.41 2.87
C LYS A 254 18.39 -8.43 3.89
N LYS A 255 17.20 -8.96 3.63
CA LYS A 255 16.46 -9.91 4.49
C LYS A 255 17.32 -11.02 5.11
N ASP A 256 18.08 -11.77 4.30
CA ASP A 256 18.84 -12.93 4.79
C ASP A 256 19.97 -12.52 5.73
N LYS A 257 20.67 -11.42 5.42
CA LYS A 257 21.69 -10.84 6.28
C LYS A 257 21.11 -10.33 7.59
N LEU A 258 19.87 -9.81 7.55
CA LEU A 258 19.23 -9.34 8.76
C LEU A 258 18.85 -10.49 9.69
N GLU A 259 18.36 -11.62 9.17
CA GLU A 259 18.12 -12.81 10.00
C GLU A 259 19.42 -13.32 10.64
N GLU A 260 20.53 -13.34 9.89
CA GLU A 260 21.84 -13.71 10.40
C GLU A 260 22.31 -12.78 11.53
N LEU A 261 22.18 -11.45 11.34
CA LEU A 261 22.55 -10.47 12.36
C LEU A 261 21.76 -10.65 13.66
N TRP A 262 20.45 -10.90 13.57
CA TRP A 262 19.62 -11.16 14.76
C TRP A 262 19.96 -12.49 15.43
N ASN A 263 20.33 -13.52 14.67
CA ASN A 263 20.80 -14.78 15.25
C ASN A 263 22.12 -14.59 15.99
N ASN A 264 23.07 -13.86 15.38
CA ASN A 264 24.36 -13.55 16.01
C ASN A 264 24.18 -12.69 17.27
N LEU A 265 23.20 -11.78 17.28
CA LEU A 265 22.84 -11.03 18.48
C LEU A 265 22.28 -11.94 19.59
N CYS A 266 21.43 -12.91 19.26
CA CYS A 266 20.95 -13.88 20.26
C CYS A 266 22.12 -14.65 20.89
N ILE A 267 23.06 -15.13 20.07
CA ILE A 267 24.25 -15.85 20.54
C ILE A 267 25.09 -14.96 21.47
N ALA A 268 25.35 -13.72 21.04
CA ALA A 268 26.11 -12.75 21.85
C ALA A 268 25.44 -12.47 23.20
N ILE A 269 24.11 -12.40 23.26
CA ILE A 269 23.37 -12.20 24.51
C ILE A 269 23.48 -13.41 25.44
N ASP A 270 23.41 -14.61 24.89
CA ASP A 270 23.49 -15.86 25.66
C ASP A 270 24.88 -16.09 26.22
N GLU A 271 25.92 -15.73 25.46
CA GLU A 271 27.33 -15.85 25.85
C GLU A 271 27.80 -14.72 26.76
N TYR A 272 27.17 -13.54 26.68
CA TYR A 272 27.55 -12.39 27.49
C TYR A 272 27.31 -12.66 28.98
N SER A 273 28.42 -12.80 29.70
CA SER A 273 28.45 -12.86 31.15
C SER A 273 29.02 -11.54 31.64
N PRO A 274 28.21 -10.65 32.22
CA PRO A 274 28.72 -9.41 32.77
C PRO A 274 29.79 -9.73 33.81
N SER A 275 30.92 -9.02 33.75
CA SER A 275 31.96 -9.08 34.76
C SER A 275 31.29 -8.96 36.13
N LYS A 276 31.48 -9.94 37.01
CA LYS A 276 31.11 -9.78 38.41
C LYS A 276 31.99 -8.65 38.95
N GLU A 277 31.41 -7.50 39.24
CA GLU A 277 31.91 -6.68 40.35
C GLU A 277 31.67 -7.43 41.68
#